data_AF-A0AAC8YPD9-F1
#
_entry.id   AF-A0AAC8YPD9-F1
#
_cell.length_a   1.000
_cell.length_b   1.000
_cell.length_c   1.000
_cell.angle_alpha   90.00
_cell.angle_beta   90.00
_cell.angle_gamma   90.00
#
_symmetry.space_group_name_H-M   'P 1'
#
loop_
_entity.id
_entity.type
_entity.pdbx_description
1 polymer ?
#
loop_
_entity_poly.entity_id
_entity_poly.type
_entity_poly.pdbx_seq_one_letter_code
_entity_poly.pdbx_strand_id
1 'polypeptide(L)'
;MDLVEKDGEYEITAELPGTDEKDIDIKVTNHVLTIKGEKSEKKEEKKKDYFLSERRYGSFQRSVQIPEGVDADKIEATFSKGILTVRLPKTAEAQKPEKTITVKAA
;
A
#
# COMPACT_ATOMS: atom_id res chain seq x y z
N MET A 1 4.91 2.96 6.08
CA MET A 1 3.96 2.70 4.98
C MET A 1 3.44 4.05 4.67
N ASP A 2 3.70 4.49 3.45
CA ASP A 2 3.59 5.89 3.10
C ASP A 2 2.66 5.96 1.90
N LEU A 3 1.73 6.91 1.90
CA LEU A 3 0.85 7.21 0.77
C LEU A 3 1.21 8.61 0.31
N VAL A 4 1.69 8.72 -0.92
CA VAL A 4 2.17 9.98 -1.50
C VAL A 4 1.41 10.26 -2.78
N GLU A 5 0.98 11.50 -2.94
CA GLU A 5 0.42 11.98 -4.19
C GLU A 5 1.54 12.40 -5.15
N LYS A 6 1.44 11.96 -6.41
CA LYS A 6 2.29 12.35 -7.52
C LYS A 6 1.43 12.95 -8.64
N ASP A 7 2.09 13.49 -9.66
CA ASP A 7 1.37 13.97 -10.84
C ASP A 7 0.68 12.79 -11.54
N GLY A 8 -0.65 12.87 -11.66
CA GLY A 8 -1.48 11.83 -12.28
C GLY A 8 -1.71 10.53 -11.49
N GLU A 9 -1.09 10.30 -10.34
CA GLU A 9 -1.25 9.06 -9.56
C GLU A 9 -1.03 9.25 -8.06
N TYR A 10 -1.44 8.27 -7.25
CA TYR A 10 -0.95 8.09 -5.88
C TYR A 10 -0.03 6.87 -5.83
N GLU A 11 0.94 6.89 -4.92
CA GLU A 11 1.85 5.79 -4.67
C GLU A 11 1.80 5.39 -3.19
N ILE A 12 1.57 4.10 -2.92
CA ILE A 12 1.72 3.51 -1.59
C ILE A 12 3.02 2.73 -1.55
N THR A 13 3.86 2.99 -0.55
CA THR A 13 5.04 2.16 -0.27
C THR A 13 4.93 1.49 1.10
N ALA A 14 5.37 0.24 1.20
CA ALA A 14 5.39 -0.49 2.45
C ALA A 14 6.65 -1.37 2.56
N GLU A 15 7.38 -1.20 3.65
CA GLU A 15 8.48 -2.10 4.01
C GLU A 15 7.92 -3.41 4.57
N LEU A 16 8.28 -4.51 3.91
CA LEU A 16 7.93 -5.90 4.23
C LEU A 16 9.19 -6.80 4.14
N PRO A 17 10.24 -6.52 4.93
CA PRO A 17 11.48 -7.27 4.83
C PRO A 17 11.33 -8.71 5.31
N GLY A 18 11.85 -9.67 4.53
CA GLY A 18 11.81 -11.09 4.87
C GLY A 18 10.48 -11.79 4.52
N THR A 19 9.74 -11.22 3.57
CA THR A 19 8.53 -11.81 2.96
C THR A 19 8.78 -12.00 1.47
N ASP A 20 8.29 -13.11 0.90
CA ASP A 20 8.33 -13.34 -0.55
C ASP A 20 7.09 -12.71 -1.21
N GLU A 21 7.20 -12.28 -2.47
CA GLU A 21 6.09 -11.65 -3.22
C GLU A 21 4.81 -12.50 -3.26
N LYS A 22 4.97 -13.82 -3.37
CA LYS A 22 3.88 -14.81 -3.38
C LYS A 22 3.10 -14.88 -2.07
N ASP A 23 3.69 -14.40 -0.97
CA ASP A 23 3.10 -14.40 0.37
C ASP A 23 2.41 -13.07 0.68
N ILE A 24 2.27 -12.18 -0.32
CA ILE A 24 1.62 -10.87 -0.20
C ILE A 24 0.30 -10.90 -0.98
N ASP A 25 -0.80 -10.56 -0.31
CA ASP A 25 -2.14 -10.40 -0.89
C ASP A 25 -2.55 -8.93 -0.81
N ILE A 26 -2.92 -8.36 -1.96
CA ILE A 26 -3.34 -6.96 -2.07
C ILE A 26 -4.76 -6.94 -2.64
N LYS A 27 -5.68 -6.29 -1.92
CA LYS A 27 -7.08 -6.20 -2.32
C LYS A 27 -7.60 -4.78 -2.15
N VAL A 28 -8.46 -4.36 -3.06
CA VAL A 28 -9.23 -3.12 -2.92
C VAL A 28 -10.70 -3.48 -2.76
N THR A 29 -11.34 -2.92 -1.73
CA THR A 29 -12.77 -3.10 -1.50
C THR A 29 -13.31 -1.82 -0.88
N ASN A 30 -14.38 -1.25 -1.43
CA ASN A 30 -15.02 -0.02 -0.93
C ASN A 30 -14.01 1.12 -0.68
N HIS A 31 -13.12 1.39 -1.63
CA HIS A 31 -12.06 2.43 -1.50
C HIS A 31 -11.07 2.17 -0.35
N VAL A 32 -10.95 0.94 0.12
CA VAL A 32 -9.92 0.54 1.09
C VAL A 32 -8.98 -0.44 0.43
N LEU A 33 -7.71 -0.05 0.33
CA LEU A 33 -6.63 -0.93 -0.08
C LEU A 33 -6.11 -1.66 1.15
N THR A 34 -6.11 -2.99 1.10
CA THR A 34 -5.63 -3.86 2.15
C THR A 34 -4.43 -4.67 1.66
N ILE A 35 -3.35 -4.62 2.42
CA ILE A 35 -2.13 -5.41 2.22
C ILE A 35 -2.07 -6.44 3.33
N LYS A 36 -2.10 -7.72 2.97
CA LYS A 36 -1.92 -8.85 3.89
C LYS A 36 -0.67 -9.63 3.52
N GLY A 37 -0.09 -10.29 4.49
CA GLY A 37 0.94 -11.30 4.25
C GLY A 37 1.41 -11.94 5.53
N GLU A 38 2.42 -12.80 5.42
CA GLU A 38 3.02 -13.47 6.57
C GLU A 38 4.54 -13.36 6.51
N LYS A 39 5.14 -13.09 7.68
CA LYS A 39 6.58 -13.13 7.86
C LYS A 39 6.95 -14.37 8.65
N SER A 40 7.51 -15.36 7.96
CA SER A 40 7.88 -16.65 8.54
C SER A 40 9.13 -16.58 9.42
N GLU A 41 9.11 -17.28 10.55
CA GLU A 41 10.31 -17.51 11.38
C GLU A 41 10.96 -18.84 10.98
N LYS A 42 12.28 -18.85 10.76
CA LYS A 42 12.99 -20.09 10.43
C LYS A 42 12.99 -21.02 11.64
N LYS A 43 12.78 -22.34 11.43
CA LYS A 43 12.77 -23.34 12.52
C LYS A 43 14.04 -23.35 13.39
N GLU A 44 15.20 -23.00 12.83
CA GLU A 44 16.46 -22.85 13.57
C GLU A 44 16.45 -21.68 14.55
N GLU A 45 15.70 -20.61 14.25
CA GLU A 45 15.55 -19.44 15.11
C GLU A 45 14.72 -19.78 16.37
N LYS A 46 13.80 -20.74 16.30
CA LYS A 46 12.97 -21.16 17.45
C LYS A 46 13.71 -21.90 18.56
N LYS A 47 14.93 -22.38 18.31
CA LYS A 47 15.74 -23.13 19.28
C LYS A 47 16.87 -22.29 19.90
N LYS A 48 16.88 -20.98 19.68
CA LYS A 48 17.95 -20.10 20.15
C LYS A 48 17.55 -19.40 21.44
N ASP A 49 18.49 -19.36 22.39
CA ASP A 49 18.41 -18.50 23.56
C ASP A 49 18.78 -17.07 23.14
N TYR A 50 17.78 -16.31 22.70
CA TYR A 50 17.99 -14.91 22.34
C TYR A 50 18.32 -14.06 23.56
N PHE A 51 19.38 -13.26 23.47
CA PHE A 51 19.62 -12.17 24.42
C PHE A 51 18.67 -10.98 24.18
N LEU A 52 18.35 -10.67 22.92
CA LEU A 52 17.35 -9.68 22.50
C LEU A 52 16.87 -9.99 21.07
N SER A 53 15.56 -9.82 20.80
CA SER A 53 14.98 -9.92 19.46
C SER A 53 13.92 -8.84 19.26
N GLU A 54 14.14 -7.95 18.30
CA GLU A 54 13.20 -6.89 17.90
C GLU A 54 12.39 -7.28 16.64
N ARG A 55 12.79 -8.37 15.99
CA ARG A 55 12.16 -8.85 14.77
C ARG A 55 10.75 -9.36 15.09
N ARG A 56 9.77 -8.84 14.37
CA ARG A 56 8.40 -9.35 14.41
C ARG A 56 8.18 -10.39 13.32
N TYR A 57 7.49 -11.47 13.69
CA TYR A 57 7.09 -12.56 12.80
C TYR A 57 5.57 -12.79 12.92
N GLY A 58 5.02 -13.55 11.99
CA GLY A 58 3.60 -13.85 11.91
C GLY A 58 2.89 -13.05 10.84
N SER A 59 1.55 -13.13 10.85
CA SER A 59 0.71 -12.45 9.89
C SER A 59 0.67 -10.94 10.13
N PHE A 60 0.57 -10.19 9.04
CA PHE A 60 0.34 -8.77 9.06
C PHE A 60 -0.82 -8.41 8.15
N GLN A 61 -1.56 -7.37 8.54
CA GLN A 61 -2.57 -6.73 7.73
C GLN A 61 -2.49 -5.23 7.96
N ARG A 62 -2.36 -4.47 6.88
CA ARG A 62 -2.44 -3.01 6.88
C ARG A 62 -3.52 -2.59 5.90
N SER A 63 -4.35 -1.63 6.27
CA SER A 63 -5.40 -1.10 5.41
C SER A 63 -5.29 0.42 5.39
N VAL A 64 -5.51 1.00 4.22
CA VAL A 64 -5.52 2.44 4.00
C VAL A 64 -6.66 2.79 3.07
N GLN A 65 -7.37 3.87 3.40
CA GLN A 65 -8.38 4.42 2.51
C GLN A 65 -7.66 5.10 1.34
N ILE A 66 -7.99 4.69 0.12
CA ILE A 66 -7.46 5.34 -1.09
C ILE A 66 -8.29 6.61 -1.38
N PRO A 67 -7.66 7.67 -1.88
CA PRO A 67 -8.38 8.87 -2.31
C PRO A 67 -9.42 8.54 -3.39
N GLU A 68 -10.45 9.37 -3.49
CA GLU A 68 -11.41 9.28 -4.59
C GLU A 68 -10.71 9.55 -5.94
N GLY A 69 -11.31 9.03 -7.01
CA GLY A 69 -10.79 9.25 -8.36
C GLY A 69 -9.58 8.39 -8.70
N VAL A 70 -9.36 7.26 -8.02
CA VAL A 70 -8.41 6.23 -8.46
C VAL A 70 -9.08 5.30 -9.49
N ASP A 71 -8.36 5.00 -10.57
CA ASP A 71 -8.75 4.01 -11.57
C ASP A 71 -8.36 2.61 -11.08
N ALA A 72 -9.30 1.91 -10.45
CA ALA A 72 -9.05 0.63 -9.77
C ALA A 72 -8.59 -0.49 -10.73
N ASP A 73 -9.00 -0.42 -12.00
CA ASP A 73 -8.65 -1.42 -13.02
C ASP A 73 -7.19 -1.31 -13.49
N LYS A 74 -6.52 -0.19 -13.18
CA LYS A 74 -5.12 0.10 -13.56
C LYS A 74 -4.16 0.11 -12.38
N ILE A 75 -4.59 -0.39 -11.22
CA ILE A 75 -3.71 -0.51 -10.07
C ILE A 75 -2.65 -1.55 -10.36
N GLU A 76 -1.38 -1.18 -10.14
CA GLU A 76 -0.23 -2.06 -10.31
C GLU A 76 0.57 -2.14 -9.02
N ALA A 77 1.16 -3.30 -8.75
CA ALA A 77 2.01 -3.52 -7.59
C ALA A 77 3.34 -4.13 -8.01
N THR A 78 4.43 -3.62 -7.43
CA THR A 78 5.78 -4.17 -7.62
C THR A 78 6.41 -4.42 -6.26
N PHE A 79 7.14 -5.53 -6.14
CA PHE A 79 7.85 -5.87 -4.92
C PHE A 79 9.32 -6.08 -5.24
N SER A 80 10.19 -5.29 -4.61
CA SER A 80 11.63 -5.41 -4.83
C SER A 80 12.38 -5.13 -3.55
N LYS A 81 13.34 -6.00 -3.22
CA LYS A 81 14.26 -5.84 -2.08
C LYS A 81 13.55 -5.54 -0.75
N GLY A 82 12.39 -6.18 -0.51
CA GLY A 82 11.63 -6.01 0.73
C GLY A 82 10.74 -4.77 0.76
N ILE A 83 10.58 -4.04 -0.34
CA ILE A 83 9.73 -2.87 -0.46
C ILE A 83 8.62 -3.17 -1.46
N LEU A 84 7.38 -3.08 -1.00
CA LEU A 84 6.18 -3.09 -1.83
C LEU A 84 5.88 -1.67 -2.29
N THR A 85 5.67 -1.48 -3.58
CA THR A 85 5.21 -0.24 -4.18
C THR A 85 3.93 -0.50 -4.96
N VAL A 86 2.86 0.19 -4.60
CA VAL A 86 1.56 0.12 -5.28
C VAL A 86 1.25 1.46 -5.93
N ARG A 87 1.03 1.45 -7.24
CA ARG A 87 0.64 2.62 -8.02
C ARG A 87 -0.87 2.65 -8.20
N LEU A 88 -1.44 3.82 -7.95
CA LEU A 88 -2.87 4.08 -7.96
C LEU A 88 -3.15 5.23 -8.95
N PRO A 89 -3.26 4.95 -10.26
CA PRO A 89 -3.48 5.98 -11.26
C PRO A 89 -4.77 6.76 -10.98
N LYS A 90 -4.73 8.09 -11.15
CA LYS A 90 -5.94 8.91 -11.08
C LYS A 90 -6.77 8.73 -12.35
N THR A 91 -8.09 8.74 -12.24
CA THR A 91 -9.00 8.78 -13.38
C THR A 91 -8.82 10.08 -14.16
N ALA A 92 -9.16 10.07 -15.45
CA ALA A 92 -9.11 11.28 -16.27
C ALA A 92 -10.01 12.42 -15.73
N GLU A 93 -11.05 12.09 -14.97
CA GLU A 93 -11.90 13.07 -14.31
C GLU A 93 -11.21 13.71 -13.10
N ALA A 94 -10.54 12.90 -12.27
CA ALA A 94 -9.80 13.37 -11.09
C ALA A 94 -8.56 14.21 -11.44
N GLN A 95 -8.08 14.14 -12.68
CA GLN A 95 -6.98 14.95 -13.18
C GLN A 95 -7.41 16.30 -13.78
N LYS A 96 -8.73 16.56 -13.91
CA LYS A 96 -9.20 17.84 -14.45
C LYS A 96 -8.85 18.99 -13.49
N PRO A 97 -8.49 20.16 -14.02
CA PRO A 97 -8.21 21.31 -13.18
C PRO A 97 -9.46 21.72 -12.40
N GLU A 98 -9.24 22.26 -11.20
CA GLU A 98 -10.31 22.77 -10.36
C GLU A 98 -11.15 23.80 -11.11
N LYS A 99 -12.48 23.68 -10.99
CA LYS A 99 -13.40 24.64 -11.57
C LYS A 99 -13.66 25.75 -10.57
N THR A 100 -13.15 26.95 -10.82
CA THR A 100 -13.51 28.14 -10.05
C THR A 100 -14.96 28.50 -10.33
N ILE A 101 -15.78 28.61 -9.27
CA ILE A 101 -17.16 29.07 -9.36
C ILE A 101 -17.24 30.52 -8.89
N THR A 102 -17.72 31.41 -9.77
CA THR A 102 -17.97 32.81 -9.43
C THR A 102 -19.22 32.94 -8.58
N VAL A 103 -19.08 33.52 -7.39
CA VAL A 103 -20.22 33.85 -6.51
C VAL A 103 -20.95 35.06 -7.09
N LYS A 104 -22.27 34.95 -7.29
CA LYS A 104 -23.13 36.06 -7.74
C LYS A 104 -23.84 36.68 -6.53
N ALA A 105 -23.99 38.01 -6.54
CA ALA A 105 -24.83 38.72 -5.59
C ALA A 105 -26.31 38.39 -5.83
N ALA A 106 -27.08 38.31 -4.74
CA ALA A 106 -28.53 38.07 -4.74
C ALA A 106 -29.31 39.33 -5.09
#